data_AF-A0A5N6QYJ4-F1
#
_entry.id   AF-A0A5N6QYJ4-F1
#
_cell.length_a   1.000
_cell.length_b   1.000
_cell.length_c   1.000
_cell.angle_alpha   90.00
_cell.angle_beta   90.00
_cell.angle_gamma   90.00
#
_symmetry.space_group_name_H-M   'P 1'
#
loop_
_entity.id
_entity.type
_entity.pdbx_description
1 polymer ?
#
loop_
_entity_poly.entity_id
_entity_poly.type
_entity_poly.pdbx_seq_one_letter_code
_entity_poly.pdbx_strand_id
1 'polypeptide(L)'
;MGKNEDMDTSASFSSPLCTLKQISCMMDCKALGVVNTHETTLPILHMLSHYSWGARAVMTLAAFALDFGEFCILMRIHSSNQLANSLAFLKGLPVLAEPPGLQKHKQALADLVSLNKAALEVIRCIFELQKLPNYGTENVPALSKTLDHVPVDVYWVVRTVVGCSAQMIRVTNDEYQSVDLSSLAHNLDSILNNLKKQLNICKQQIEETETAAYQTLRNLFQIHPKIVEVFKALCYGKSNLQPLIDGSNQFNEVDFDVVLKHKYVLLLISGPDMSDNDVRTLKQLHREIGNRGKIVWVPLIVGQTSIDMESMFRNRSSEVPLYLVQQFLHILPGIKFIKEEWHFRNEAIVVVINPKVRVEHCISLQQIKGIDSFSCFRKKHIDVLVDGICRCACQCLCAHRERTNV
;
A
#
# COMPACT_ATOMS: atom_id res chain seq x y z
N MET A 1 34.53 11.21 17.73
CA MET A 1 34.31 9.76 17.94
C MET A 1 32.85 9.47 17.62
N GLY A 2 32.57 9.23 16.34
CA GLY A 2 31.23 8.91 15.86
C GLY A 2 30.96 7.42 16.05
N LYS A 3 29.80 7.09 16.61
CA LYS A 3 29.22 5.75 16.53
C LYS A 3 28.33 5.74 15.28
N ASN A 4 28.72 4.94 14.30
CA ASN A 4 27.80 4.45 13.28
C ASN A 4 26.96 3.36 13.94
N GLU A 5 25.65 3.59 14.05
CA GLU A 5 24.68 2.52 14.20
C GLU A 5 24.25 2.12 12.80
N ASP A 6 24.83 1.02 12.32
CA ASP A 6 24.30 0.29 11.18
C ASP A 6 22.96 -0.32 11.59
N MET A 7 21.87 0.22 11.06
CA MET A 7 20.53 -0.37 11.22
C MET A 7 20.39 -1.60 10.32
N ASP A 8 20.06 -2.71 10.97
CA ASP A 8 19.81 -4.05 10.47
C ASP A 8 19.24 -4.16 9.04
N THR A 9 20.09 -4.66 8.14
CA THR A 9 19.67 -5.42 6.97
C THR A 9 19.69 -6.90 7.32
N SER A 10 18.53 -7.53 7.53
CA SER A 10 18.26 -8.90 7.03
C SER A 10 16.86 -9.39 7.42
N ALA A 11 15.87 -9.13 6.57
CA ALA A 11 14.85 -10.15 6.37
C ALA A 11 15.57 -11.37 5.77
N SER A 12 15.78 -12.43 6.55
CA SER A 12 16.44 -13.64 6.08
C SER A 12 15.67 -14.19 4.88
N PHE A 13 16.26 -14.13 3.69
CA PHE A 13 15.65 -14.71 2.49
C PHE A 13 15.62 -16.23 2.61
N SER A 14 14.51 -16.79 3.08
CA SER A 14 14.26 -18.22 3.00
C SER A 14 13.93 -18.56 1.54
N SER A 15 14.87 -19.16 0.83
CA SER A 15 14.69 -19.51 -0.57
C SER A 15 13.50 -20.46 -0.75
N PRO A 16 12.49 -20.12 -1.58
CA PRO A 16 11.32 -20.98 -1.81
C PRO A 16 11.64 -22.13 -2.79
N LEU A 17 12.89 -22.59 -2.83
CA LEU A 17 13.42 -23.55 -3.80
C LEU A 17 12.63 -24.86 -3.86
N CYS A 18 12.15 -25.35 -2.71
CA CYS A 18 11.33 -26.57 -2.66
C CYS A 18 10.02 -26.39 -3.46
N THR A 19 9.31 -25.28 -3.23
CA THR A 19 8.09 -24.93 -3.97
C THR A 19 8.36 -24.72 -5.44
N LEU A 20 9.46 -24.02 -5.80
CA LEU A 20 9.82 -23.81 -7.20
C LEU A 20 10.10 -25.14 -7.93
N LYS A 21 10.81 -26.07 -7.27
CA LYS A 21 11.05 -27.41 -7.82
C LYS A 21 9.76 -28.22 -7.96
N GLN A 22 8.81 -28.12 -7.03
CA GLN A 22 7.51 -28.78 -7.16
C GLN A 22 6.72 -28.24 -8.37
N ILE A 23 6.70 -26.92 -8.59
CA ILE A 23 6.07 -26.32 -9.77
C ILE A 23 6.75 -26.82 -11.05
N SER A 24 8.08 -26.79 -11.10
CA SER A 24 8.90 -27.32 -12.20
C SER A 24 8.52 -28.76 -12.54
N CYS A 25 8.49 -29.65 -11.54
CA CYS A 25 8.06 -31.04 -11.74
C CYS A 25 6.62 -31.15 -12.28
N MET A 26 5.68 -30.30 -11.84
CA MET A 26 4.32 -30.32 -12.41
C MET A 26 4.28 -29.91 -13.89
N MET A 27 5.16 -29.00 -14.30
CA MET A 27 5.31 -28.59 -15.70
C MET A 27 5.99 -29.67 -16.54
N ASP A 28 6.90 -30.45 -15.95
CA ASP A 28 7.69 -31.48 -16.64
C ASP A 28 7.03 -32.87 -16.70
N CYS A 29 6.24 -33.27 -15.69
CA CYS A 29 5.83 -34.67 -15.49
C CYS A 29 4.59 -35.15 -16.27
N LYS A 30 3.99 -34.37 -17.19
CA LYS A 30 2.82 -34.83 -17.97
C LYS A 30 3.18 -35.13 -19.43
N ALA A 31 2.96 -36.40 -19.81
CA ALA A 31 3.34 -37.01 -21.08
C ALA A 31 2.75 -36.31 -22.32
N LEU A 32 3.52 -36.47 -23.39
CA LEU A 32 3.32 -35.94 -24.74
C LEU A 32 2.01 -36.40 -25.39
N GLY A 33 1.05 -35.50 -25.32
CA GLY A 33 -0.14 -35.38 -26.16
C GLY A 33 -0.56 -33.92 -26.12
N VAL A 34 -1.46 -33.47 -27.01
CA VAL A 34 -1.93 -32.07 -27.11
C VAL A 34 -2.04 -31.46 -25.70
N VAL A 35 -1.04 -30.65 -25.35
CA VAL A 35 -0.81 -30.22 -23.97
C VAL A 35 -2.07 -29.50 -23.53
N ASN A 36 -2.86 -30.14 -22.66
CA ASN A 36 -3.97 -29.44 -22.03
C ASN A 36 -3.34 -28.52 -20.98
N THR A 37 -2.75 -27.42 -21.45
CA THR A 37 -2.09 -26.39 -20.63
C THR A 37 -2.98 -25.96 -19.46
N HIS A 38 -4.30 -26.06 -19.64
CA HIS A 38 -5.33 -25.89 -18.62
C HIS A 38 -5.22 -26.90 -17.45
N GLU A 39 -5.07 -28.21 -17.74
CA GLU A 39 -4.99 -29.29 -16.73
C GLU A 39 -3.71 -29.25 -15.89
N THR A 40 -2.69 -28.53 -16.33
CA THR A 40 -1.47 -28.26 -15.53
C THR A 40 -1.56 -26.91 -14.83
N THR A 41 -2.21 -25.92 -15.44
CA THR A 41 -2.38 -24.57 -14.86
C THR A 41 -3.20 -24.58 -13.58
N LEU A 42 -4.34 -25.27 -13.55
CA LEU A 42 -5.23 -25.26 -12.38
C LEU A 42 -4.57 -25.88 -11.12
N PRO A 43 -3.88 -27.04 -11.19
CA PRO A 43 -3.14 -27.57 -10.05
C PRO A 43 -2.06 -26.63 -9.51
N ILE A 44 -1.30 -25.95 -10.38
CA ILE A 44 -0.28 -24.98 -9.96
C ILE A 44 -0.94 -23.82 -9.20
N LEU A 45 -2.04 -23.27 -9.72
CA LEU A 45 -2.78 -22.19 -9.06
C LEU A 45 -3.37 -22.64 -7.71
N HIS A 46 -3.85 -23.88 -7.62
CA HIS A 46 -4.38 -24.45 -6.38
C HIS A 46 -3.28 -24.67 -5.33
N MET A 47 -2.11 -25.17 -5.74
CA MET A 47 -0.96 -25.32 -4.85
C MET A 47 -0.49 -23.97 -4.28
N LEU A 48 -0.59 -22.90 -5.07
CA LEU A 48 -0.21 -21.55 -4.66
C LEU A 48 -1.40 -20.76 -4.07
N SER A 49 -2.44 -21.44 -3.61
CA SER A 49 -3.70 -20.82 -3.16
C SER A 49 -3.52 -19.84 -1.99
N HIS A 50 -2.57 -20.09 -1.10
CA HIS A 50 -2.23 -19.21 0.02
C HIS A 50 -1.48 -17.93 -0.39
N TYR A 51 -0.95 -17.87 -1.62
CA TYR A 51 -0.32 -16.68 -2.16
C TYR A 51 -1.33 -15.76 -2.87
N SER A 52 -1.03 -14.46 -2.89
CA SER A 52 -1.76 -13.48 -3.70
C SER A 52 -1.65 -13.80 -5.19
N TRP A 53 -2.65 -13.42 -5.99
CA TRP A 53 -2.67 -13.70 -7.43
C TRP A 53 -1.38 -13.29 -8.16
N GLY A 54 -0.87 -12.09 -7.88
CA GLY A 54 0.42 -11.64 -8.44
C GLY A 54 1.60 -12.54 -8.04
N ALA A 55 1.64 -12.99 -6.79
CA ALA A 55 2.67 -13.92 -6.31
C ALA A 55 2.56 -15.31 -6.95
N ARG A 56 1.35 -15.81 -7.24
CA ARG A 56 1.17 -17.09 -7.97
C ARG A 56 1.82 -17.05 -9.36
N ALA A 57 1.64 -15.95 -10.08
CA ALA A 57 2.25 -15.73 -11.39
C ALA A 57 3.78 -15.64 -11.29
N VAL A 58 4.31 -14.89 -10.32
CA VAL A 58 5.77 -14.77 -10.08
C VAL A 58 6.39 -16.11 -9.75
N MET A 59 5.80 -16.89 -8.83
CA MET A 59 6.30 -18.19 -8.43
C MET A 59 6.37 -19.17 -9.61
N THR A 60 5.36 -19.16 -10.47
CA THR A 60 5.33 -20.00 -11.67
C THR A 60 6.40 -19.57 -12.68
N LEU A 61 6.49 -18.27 -12.98
CA LEU A 61 7.50 -17.73 -13.91
C LEU A 61 8.93 -17.98 -13.37
N ALA A 62 9.14 -17.86 -12.06
CA ALA A 62 10.43 -18.12 -11.43
C ALA A 62 10.82 -19.60 -11.52
N ALA A 63 9.88 -20.53 -11.33
CA ALA A 63 10.13 -21.96 -11.49
C ALA A 63 10.59 -22.27 -12.92
N PHE A 64 9.86 -21.80 -13.92
CA PHE A 64 10.25 -21.97 -15.33
C PHE A 64 11.58 -21.28 -15.64
N ALA A 65 11.82 -20.08 -15.11
CA ALA A 65 13.07 -19.35 -15.35
C ALA A 65 14.31 -20.09 -14.80
N LEU A 66 14.17 -20.87 -13.72
CA LEU A 66 15.25 -21.72 -13.21
C LEU A 66 15.60 -22.81 -14.22
N ASP A 67 14.60 -23.54 -14.72
CA ASP A 67 14.81 -24.63 -15.67
C ASP A 67 15.29 -24.12 -17.03
N PHE A 68 14.67 -23.04 -17.52
CA PHE A 68 15.06 -22.40 -18.78
C PHE A 68 16.45 -21.76 -18.71
N GLY A 69 16.83 -21.21 -17.55
CA GLY A 69 18.17 -20.70 -17.30
C GLY A 69 19.23 -21.79 -17.35
N GLU A 70 18.98 -22.91 -16.66
CA GLU A 70 19.84 -24.11 -16.71
C GLU A 70 19.99 -24.61 -18.15
N PHE A 71 18.87 -24.76 -18.87
CA PHE A 71 18.83 -25.13 -20.29
C PHE A 71 19.68 -24.20 -21.16
N CYS A 72 19.53 -22.88 -21.01
CA CYS A 72 20.29 -21.89 -21.78
C CYS A 72 21.80 -21.94 -21.50
N ILE A 73 22.19 -22.17 -20.25
CA ILE A 73 23.60 -22.29 -19.86
C ILE A 73 24.19 -23.56 -20.48
N LEU A 74 23.53 -24.72 -20.31
CA LEU A 74 24.01 -25.99 -20.85
C LEU A 74 24.19 -25.91 -22.38
N MET A 75 23.23 -25.30 -23.10
CA MET A 75 23.39 -25.07 -24.55
C MET A 75 24.62 -24.23 -24.90
N ARG A 76 25.02 -23.25 -24.08
CA ARG A 76 26.15 -22.35 -24.36
C ARG A 76 27.52 -22.97 -24.10
N ILE A 77 27.67 -23.79 -23.05
CA ILE A 77 28.99 -24.23 -22.56
C ILE A 77 29.25 -25.74 -22.68
N HIS A 78 28.30 -26.53 -23.20
CA HIS A 78 28.47 -27.99 -23.32
C HIS A 78 29.71 -28.38 -24.15
N SER A 79 30.08 -27.62 -25.18
CA SER A 79 31.21 -27.94 -26.07
C SER A 79 32.58 -27.65 -25.45
N SER A 80 32.64 -26.80 -24.42
CA SER A 80 33.88 -26.37 -23.78
C SER A 80 34.09 -26.98 -22.38
N ASN A 81 33.09 -27.67 -21.83
CA ASN A 81 33.14 -28.21 -20.47
C ASN A 81 32.55 -29.64 -20.41
N GLN A 82 33.37 -30.62 -20.01
CA GLN A 82 32.99 -32.04 -19.94
C GLN A 82 31.87 -32.33 -18.93
N LEU A 83 31.82 -31.61 -17.81
CA LEU A 83 30.73 -31.73 -16.84
C LEU A 83 29.42 -31.19 -17.43
N ALA A 84 29.47 -30.02 -18.08
CA ALA A 84 28.31 -29.45 -18.75
C ALA A 84 27.81 -30.36 -19.89
N ASN A 85 28.72 -31.00 -20.63
CA ASN A 85 28.38 -32.00 -21.64
C ASN A 85 27.66 -33.22 -21.03
N SER A 86 28.19 -33.74 -19.92
CA SER A 86 27.58 -34.87 -19.21
C SER A 86 26.19 -34.51 -18.65
N LEU A 87 26.04 -33.31 -18.09
CA LEU A 87 24.75 -32.80 -17.60
C LEU A 87 23.75 -32.56 -18.74
N ALA A 88 24.21 -31.98 -19.86
CA ALA A 88 23.40 -31.79 -21.06
C ALA A 88 22.89 -33.13 -21.60
N PHE A 89 23.74 -34.17 -21.59
CA PHE A 89 23.35 -35.52 -21.98
C PHE A 89 22.26 -36.10 -21.07
N LEU A 90 22.44 -36.01 -19.75
CA LEU A 90 21.45 -36.49 -18.78
C LEU A 90 20.11 -35.75 -18.88
N LYS A 91 20.12 -34.48 -19.29
CA LYS A 91 18.93 -33.64 -19.49
C LYS A 91 18.29 -33.79 -20.88
N GLY A 92 18.83 -34.65 -21.76
CA GLY A 92 18.28 -34.87 -23.10
C GLY A 92 18.64 -33.80 -24.14
N LEU A 93 19.62 -32.93 -23.86
CA LEU A 93 20.08 -31.86 -24.74
C LEU A 93 21.10 -32.20 -25.86
N PRO A 94 21.62 -33.44 -26.06
CA PRO A 94 22.69 -33.66 -27.05
C PRO A 94 22.30 -33.32 -28.50
N VAL A 95 21.02 -33.44 -28.87
CA VAL A 95 20.54 -33.21 -30.25
C VAL A 95 20.61 -31.73 -30.65
N LEU A 96 20.55 -30.81 -29.67
CA LEU A 96 20.58 -29.36 -29.88
C LEU A 96 22.00 -28.76 -29.89
N ALA A 97 22.98 -29.55 -29.45
CA ALA A 97 24.39 -29.15 -29.34
C ALA A 97 25.07 -28.96 -30.71
N GLU A 98 24.53 -29.56 -31.77
CA GLU A 98 25.06 -29.43 -33.12
C GLU A 98 24.59 -28.14 -33.81
N PRO A 99 25.44 -27.44 -34.60
CA PRO A 99 25.08 -26.24 -35.34
C PRO A 99 23.76 -26.32 -36.15
N PRO A 100 23.44 -27.43 -36.86
CA PRO A 100 22.16 -27.55 -37.57
C PRO A 100 20.93 -27.63 -36.64
N GLY A 101 21.05 -28.27 -35.46
CA GLY A 101 19.96 -28.35 -34.47
C GLY A 101 19.66 -26.98 -33.85
N LEU A 102 20.69 -26.22 -33.46
CA LEU A 102 20.52 -24.87 -32.93
C LEU A 102 19.87 -23.93 -33.95
N GLN A 103 20.24 -24.05 -35.23
CA GLN A 103 19.65 -23.25 -36.30
C GLN A 103 18.17 -23.60 -36.54
N LYS A 104 17.81 -24.88 -36.43
CA LYS A 104 16.42 -25.36 -36.55
C LYS A 104 15.50 -24.77 -35.48
N HIS A 105 15.98 -24.62 -34.25
CA HIS A 105 15.16 -24.19 -33.10
C HIS A 105 15.35 -22.72 -32.68
N LYS A 106 16.20 -21.97 -33.38
CA LYS A 106 16.51 -20.56 -33.07
C LYS A 106 15.26 -19.68 -32.92
N GLN A 107 14.30 -19.81 -33.83
CA GLN A 107 13.05 -19.04 -33.78
C GLN A 107 12.20 -19.43 -32.56
N ALA A 108 12.05 -20.73 -32.30
CA ALA A 108 11.29 -21.22 -31.14
C ALA A 108 11.89 -20.72 -29.80
N LEU A 109 13.22 -20.65 -29.70
CA LEU A 109 13.91 -20.08 -28.54
C LEU A 109 13.69 -18.57 -28.41
N ALA A 110 13.70 -17.84 -29.53
CA ALA A 110 13.39 -16.41 -29.53
C ALA A 110 11.94 -16.15 -29.11
N ASP A 111 10.99 -16.97 -29.58
CA ASP A 111 9.57 -16.88 -29.22
C ASP A 111 9.36 -17.15 -27.72
N LEU A 112 10.06 -18.15 -27.15
CA LEU A 112 10.06 -18.42 -25.71
C LEU A 112 10.53 -17.20 -24.91
N VAL A 113 11.67 -16.61 -25.29
CA VAL A 113 12.18 -15.41 -24.61
C VAL A 113 11.19 -14.24 -24.72
N SER A 114 10.56 -14.08 -25.88
CA SER A 114 9.54 -13.03 -26.10
C SER A 114 8.32 -13.22 -25.19
N LEU A 115 7.77 -14.44 -25.14
CA LEU A 115 6.62 -14.78 -24.31
C LEU A 115 6.88 -14.59 -22.81
N ASN A 116 8.07 -14.98 -22.34
CA ASN A 116 8.44 -14.80 -20.94
C ASN A 116 8.60 -13.32 -20.57
N LYS A 117 9.10 -12.49 -21.50
CA LYS A 117 9.12 -11.03 -21.32
C LYS A 117 7.70 -10.46 -21.24
N ALA A 118 6.81 -10.87 -22.15
CA ALA A 118 5.41 -10.44 -22.13
C ALA A 118 4.71 -10.84 -20.82
N ALA A 119 4.90 -12.07 -20.36
CA ALA A 119 4.38 -12.56 -19.07
C ALA A 119 4.90 -11.71 -17.89
N LEU A 120 6.20 -11.40 -17.87
CA LEU A 120 6.79 -10.53 -16.84
C LEU A 120 6.19 -9.12 -16.85
N GLU A 121 5.97 -8.54 -18.04
CA GLU A 121 5.36 -7.22 -18.18
C GLU A 121 3.90 -7.21 -17.68
N VAL A 122 3.12 -8.26 -17.96
CA VAL A 122 1.76 -8.40 -17.41
C VAL A 122 1.80 -8.46 -15.87
N ILE A 123 2.70 -9.27 -15.30
CA ILE A 123 2.90 -9.36 -13.84
C ILE A 123 3.26 -7.99 -13.26
N ARG A 124 4.16 -7.24 -13.91
CA ARG A 124 4.53 -5.88 -13.48
C ARG A 124 3.32 -4.94 -13.47
N CYS A 125 2.50 -4.96 -14.52
CA CYS A 125 1.28 -4.15 -14.56
C CYS A 125 0.31 -4.51 -13.42
N ILE A 126 0.15 -5.79 -13.08
CA ILE A 126 -0.69 -6.22 -11.95
C ILE A 126 -0.15 -5.66 -10.62
N PHE A 127 1.16 -5.71 -10.39
CA PHE A 127 1.75 -5.12 -9.18
C PHE A 127 1.65 -3.59 -9.14
N GLU A 128 1.79 -2.91 -10.28
CA GLU A 128 1.55 -1.46 -10.35
C GLU A 128 0.10 -1.12 -10.01
N LEU A 129 -0.86 -1.89 -10.52
CA LEU A 129 -2.28 -1.71 -10.24
C LEU A 129 -2.56 -1.87 -8.73
N GLN A 130 -1.99 -2.90 -8.11
CA GLN A 130 -2.15 -3.17 -6.66
C GLN A 130 -1.52 -2.11 -5.76
N LYS A 131 -0.56 -1.32 -6.27
CA LYS A 131 0.08 -0.22 -5.54
C LYS A 131 -0.71 1.08 -5.60
N LEU A 132 -1.72 1.18 -6.45
CA LEU A 132 -2.49 2.40 -6.59
C LEU A 132 -3.34 2.68 -5.34
N PRO A 133 -3.52 3.96 -4.97
CA PRO A 133 -4.50 4.35 -3.96
C PRO A 133 -5.88 3.80 -4.27
N ASN A 134 -6.48 3.12 -3.29
CA ASN A 134 -7.87 2.69 -3.38
C ASN A 134 -8.77 3.70 -2.66
N TYR A 135 -9.24 4.70 -3.40
CA TYR A 135 -10.20 5.69 -2.87
C TYR A 135 -11.65 5.18 -2.86
N GLY A 136 -11.89 3.91 -3.18
CA GLY A 136 -13.23 3.35 -3.32
C GLY A 136 -13.81 3.49 -4.74
N THR A 137 -14.85 2.70 -5.01
CA THR A 137 -15.45 2.50 -6.35
C THR A 137 -16.05 3.76 -6.95
N GLU A 138 -16.56 4.64 -6.11
CA GLU A 138 -17.17 5.92 -6.48
C GLU A 138 -16.15 6.98 -6.91
N ASN A 139 -14.91 6.86 -6.43
CA ASN A 139 -13.80 7.75 -6.80
C ASN A 139 -13.00 7.17 -7.98
N VAL A 140 -12.68 5.87 -7.93
CA VAL A 140 -11.85 5.19 -8.94
C VAL A 140 -12.54 3.89 -9.42
N PRO A 141 -13.66 3.99 -10.16
CA PRO A 141 -14.43 2.81 -10.58
C PRO A 141 -13.64 1.84 -11.45
N ALA A 142 -12.65 2.34 -12.21
CA ALA A 142 -11.82 1.50 -13.05
C ALA A 142 -10.94 0.54 -12.25
N LEU A 143 -10.51 0.93 -11.03
CA LEU A 143 -9.59 0.13 -10.22
C LEU A 143 -10.25 -1.18 -9.75
N SER A 144 -11.43 -1.09 -9.13
CA SER A 144 -12.18 -2.28 -8.67
C SER A 144 -12.47 -3.22 -9.84
N LYS A 145 -13.00 -2.68 -10.94
CA LYS A 145 -13.32 -3.47 -12.13
C LYS A 145 -12.09 -4.19 -12.69
N THR A 146 -10.93 -3.53 -12.69
CA THR A 146 -9.69 -4.13 -13.19
C THR A 146 -9.15 -5.19 -12.22
N LEU A 147 -9.24 -4.96 -10.90
CA LEU A 147 -8.84 -5.94 -9.90
C LEU A 147 -9.68 -7.22 -9.96
N ASP A 148 -10.97 -7.14 -10.28
CA ASP A 148 -11.85 -8.30 -10.47
C ASP A 148 -11.41 -9.20 -11.65
N HIS A 149 -10.71 -8.63 -12.64
CA HIS A 149 -10.18 -9.36 -13.79
C HIS A 149 -8.78 -9.96 -13.56
N VAL A 150 -8.04 -9.53 -12.53
CA VAL A 150 -6.67 -10.01 -12.23
C VAL A 150 -6.57 -11.55 -12.12
N PRO A 151 -7.51 -12.28 -11.48
CA PRO A 151 -7.46 -13.75 -11.44
C PRO A 151 -7.42 -14.39 -12.84
N VAL A 152 -8.18 -13.84 -13.79
CA VAL A 152 -8.24 -14.33 -15.17
C VAL A 152 -6.94 -14.01 -15.90
N ASP A 153 -6.42 -12.81 -15.74
CA ASP A 153 -5.14 -12.41 -16.34
C ASP A 153 -3.98 -13.28 -15.83
N VAL A 154 -3.94 -13.55 -14.51
CA VAL A 154 -2.95 -14.44 -13.90
C VAL A 154 -3.09 -15.87 -14.41
N TYR A 155 -4.31 -16.38 -14.58
CA TYR A 155 -4.52 -17.69 -15.19
C TYR A 155 -3.87 -17.78 -16.58
N TRP A 156 -4.04 -16.76 -17.43
CA TRP A 156 -3.41 -16.73 -18.75
C TRP A 156 -1.89 -16.63 -18.69
N VAL A 157 -1.34 -15.86 -17.75
CA VAL A 157 0.11 -15.81 -17.51
C VAL A 157 0.66 -17.19 -17.15
N VAL A 158 0.08 -17.85 -16.15
CA VAL A 158 0.51 -19.20 -15.71
C VAL A 158 0.37 -20.20 -16.86
N ARG A 159 -0.75 -20.16 -17.59
CA ARG A 159 -0.97 -21.02 -18.75
C ARG A 159 0.07 -20.83 -19.84
N THR A 160 0.48 -19.60 -20.11
CA THR A 160 1.55 -19.31 -21.08
C THR A 160 2.90 -19.81 -20.60
N VAL A 161 3.23 -19.66 -19.31
CA VAL A 161 4.47 -20.21 -18.75
C VAL A 161 4.50 -21.74 -18.85
N VAL A 162 3.39 -22.41 -18.55
CA VAL A 162 3.25 -23.87 -18.76
C VAL A 162 3.44 -24.23 -20.24
N GLY A 163 2.84 -23.47 -21.16
CA GLY A 163 3.04 -23.65 -22.60
C GLY A 163 4.50 -23.46 -23.04
N CYS A 164 5.21 -22.51 -22.43
CA CYS A 164 6.64 -22.30 -22.65
C CYS A 164 7.47 -23.50 -22.16
N SER A 165 7.12 -24.08 -21.01
CA SER A 165 7.77 -25.30 -20.49
C SER A 165 7.60 -26.47 -21.45
N ALA A 166 6.37 -26.71 -21.91
CA ALA A 166 6.10 -27.78 -22.88
C ALA A 166 6.86 -27.58 -24.20
N GLN A 167 6.94 -26.35 -24.69
CA GLN A 167 7.73 -26.03 -25.88
C GLN A 167 9.23 -26.26 -25.65
N MET A 168 9.77 -25.93 -24.48
CA MET A 168 11.18 -26.17 -24.13
C MET A 168 11.51 -27.67 -24.16
N ILE A 169 10.65 -28.51 -23.58
CA ILE A 169 10.76 -29.97 -23.62
C ILE A 169 10.71 -30.47 -25.07
N ARG A 170 9.77 -29.94 -25.87
CA ARG A 170 9.63 -30.30 -27.28
C ARG A 170 10.87 -29.98 -28.11
N VAL A 171 11.44 -28.79 -27.90
CA VAL A 171 12.70 -28.37 -28.55
C VAL A 171 13.83 -29.31 -28.15
N THR A 172 13.86 -29.78 -26.90
CA THR A 172 14.85 -30.74 -26.39
C THR A 172 14.70 -32.13 -27.04
N ASN A 173 13.47 -32.61 -27.25
CA ASN A 173 13.19 -33.95 -27.77
C ASN A 173 13.06 -34.06 -29.31
N ASP A 174 13.19 -32.94 -30.04
CA ASP A 174 13.02 -32.82 -31.51
C ASP A 174 11.66 -33.32 -32.07
N GLU A 175 10.56 -33.00 -31.38
CA GLU A 175 9.23 -33.48 -31.76
C GLU A 175 8.45 -32.52 -32.69
N TYR A 176 7.71 -33.11 -33.64
CA TYR A 176 7.05 -32.40 -34.75
C TYR A 176 5.68 -31.77 -34.46
N GLN A 177 4.99 -32.11 -33.36
CA GLN A 177 3.66 -31.56 -33.06
C GLN A 177 3.73 -30.12 -32.51
N SER A 178 2.99 -29.18 -33.10
CA SER A 178 3.05 -27.76 -32.74
C SER A 178 2.23 -27.46 -31.48
N VAL A 179 2.87 -26.93 -30.43
CA VAL A 179 2.18 -26.14 -29.41
C VAL A 179 1.77 -24.82 -30.06
N ASP A 180 0.48 -24.46 -29.98
CA ASP A 180 -0.01 -23.17 -30.50
C ASP A 180 0.40 -22.02 -29.57
N LEU A 181 1.68 -21.64 -29.65
CA LEU A 181 2.24 -20.49 -28.95
C LEU A 181 1.72 -19.17 -29.50
N SER A 182 1.22 -19.15 -30.74
CA SER A 182 0.73 -17.93 -31.37
C SER A 182 -0.54 -17.44 -30.68
N SER A 183 -1.48 -18.34 -30.36
CA SER A 183 -2.66 -17.96 -29.58
C SER A 183 -2.32 -17.51 -28.16
N LEU A 184 -1.33 -18.14 -27.49
CA LEU A 184 -0.86 -17.71 -26.17
C LEU A 184 -0.20 -16.33 -26.22
N ALA A 185 0.61 -16.05 -27.24
CA ALA A 185 1.21 -14.74 -27.47
C ALA A 185 0.14 -13.67 -27.68
N HIS A 186 -0.81 -13.94 -28.58
CA HIS A 186 -1.89 -13.01 -28.88
C HIS A 186 -2.75 -12.69 -27.63
N ASN A 187 -3.06 -13.71 -26.82
CA ASN A 187 -3.79 -13.52 -25.58
C ASN A 187 -3.00 -12.67 -24.56
N LEU A 188 -1.71 -12.93 -24.38
CA LEU A 188 -0.88 -12.12 -23.48
C LEU A 188 -0.76 -10.67 -23.95
N ASP A 189 -0.57 -10.44 -25.25
CA ASP A 189 -0.48 -9.08 -25.80
C ASP A 189 -1.80 -8.32 -25.63
N SER A 190 -2.94 -9.00 -25.85
CA SER A 190 -4.26 -8.43 -25.61
C SER A 190 -4.46 -8.05 -24.14
N ILE A 191 -4.10 -8.94 -23.21
CA ILE A 191 -4.14 -8.70 -21.76
C ILE A 191 -3.24 -7.53 -21.38
N LEU A 192 -1.99 -7.52 -21.85
CA LEU A 192 -1.02 -6.47 -21.56
C LEU A 192 -1.52 -5.10 -22.03
N ASN A 193 -2.06 -5.02 -23.24
CA ASN A 193 -2.61 -3.79 -23.79
C ASN A 193 -3.83 -3.31 -23.00
N ASN A 194 -4.73 -4.23 -22.62
CA ASN A 194 -5.88 -3.90 -21.79
C ASN A 194 -5.44 -3.41 -20.40
N LEU A 195 -4.54 -4.12 -19.72
CA LEU A 195 -4.03 -3.73 -18.41
C LEU A 195 -3.34 -2.37 -18.44
N LYS A 196 -2.50 -2.09 -19.43
CA LYS A 196 -1.87 -0.77 -19.60
C LYS A 196 -2.90 0.34 -19.78
N LYS A 197 -3.94 0.09 -20.59
CA LYS A 197 -5.04 1.03 -20.78
C LYS A 197 -5.81 1.27 -19.47
N GLN A 198 -6.19 0.21 -18.76
CA GLN A 198 -6.90 0.33 -17.49
C GLN A 198 -6.05 1.03 -16.42
N LEU A 199 -4.76 0.74 -16.37
CA LEU A 199 -3.82 1.38 -15.45
C LEU A 199 -3.75 2.90 -15.68
N ASN A 200 -3.70 3.34 -16.93
CA ASN A 200 -3.74 4.76 -17.26
C ASN A 200 -5.07 5.41 -16.86
N ILE A 201 -6.20 4.73 -17.09
CA ILE A 201 -7.52 5.21 -16.65
C ILE A 201 -7.57 5.35 -15.12
N CYS A 202 -7.05 4.35 -14.38
CA CYS A 202 -7.00 4.40 -12.92
C CYS A 202 -6.15 5.58 -12.43
N LYS A 203 -4.94 5.76 -13.00
CA LYS A 203 -4.04 6.87 -12.67
C LYS A 203 -4.71 8.23 -12.93
N GLN A 204 -5.42 8.37 -14.05
CA GLN A 204 -6.16 9.59 -14.36
C GLN A 204 -7.29 9.85 -13.36
N GLN A 205 -8.11 8.85 -13.02
CA GLN A 205 -9.20 9.00 -12.04
C GLN A 205 -8.70 9.35 -10.64
N ILE A 206 -7.54 8.81 -10.25
CA ILE A 206 -6.85 9.15 -9.00
C ILE A 206 -6.45 10.63 -9.01
N GLU A 207 -5.78 11.09 -10.07
CA GLU A 207 -5.36 12.49 -10.21
C GLU A 207 -6.55 13.46 -10.22
N GLU A 208 -7.62 13.11 -10.93
CA GLU A 208 -8.87 13.88 -10.95
C GLU A 208 -9.50 13.95 -9.56
N THR A 209 -9.52 12.85 -8.82
CA THR A 209 -10.04 12.79 -7.45
C THR A 209 -9.22 13.67 -6.51
N GLU A 210 -7.90 13.57 -6.54
CA GLU A 210 -7.01 14.37 -5.69
C GLU A 210 -7.10 15.86 -6.02
N THR A 211 -7.20 16.20 -7.30
CA THR A 211 -7.34 17.59 -7.75
C THR A 211 -8.70 18.17 -7.36
N ALA A 212 -9.78 17.41 -7.50
CA ALA A 212 -11.11 17.81 -7.06
C ALA A 212 -11.17 18.02 -5.54
N ALA A 213 -10.59 17.11 -4.76
CA ALA A 213 -10.48 17.24 -3.30
C ALA A 213 -9.69 18.49 -2.91
N TYR A 214 -8.54 18.73 -3.57
CA TYR A 214 -7.73 19.94 -3.36
C TYR A 214 -8.53 21.23 -3.57
N GLN A 215 -9.19 21.36 -4.73
CA GLN A 215 -9.99 22.54 -5.06
C GLN A 215 -11.15 22.72 -4.08
N THR A 216 -11.83 21.62 -3.73
CA THR A 216 -12.94 21.64 -2.78
C THR A 216 -12.48 22.14 -1.41
N LEU A 217 -11.38 21.60 -0.87
CA LEU A 217 -10.83 22.00 0.43
C LEU A 217 -10.42 23.48 0.43
N ARG A 218 -9.77 23.97 -0.63
CA ARG A 218 -9.39 25.37 -0.76
C ARG A 218 -10.59 26.31 -0.73
N ASN A 219 -11.70 25.91 -1.37
CA ASN A 219 -12.93 26.68 -1.37
C ASN A 219 -13.63 26.62 -0.01
N LEU A 220 -13.74 25.42 0.58
CA LEU A 220 -14.39 25.21 1.87
C LEU A 220 -13.77 26.12 2.94
N PHE A 221 -12.44 26.17 3.07
CA PHE A 221 -11.79 27.02 4.08
C PHE A 221 -11.98 28.53 3.88
N GLN A 222 -12.52 28.99 2.75
CA GLN A 222 -12.86 30.41 2.52
C GLN A 222 -14.27 30.78 3.00
N ILE A 223 -15.20 29.82 3.06
CA ILE A 223 -16.65 30.08 3.20
C ILE A 223 -17.30 29.58 4.51
N HIS A 224 -16.53 29.33 5.56
CA HIS A 224 -17.02 28.84 6.86
C HIS A 224 -17.86 27.56 6.77
N PRO A 225 -17.26 26.44 6.36
CA PRO A 225 -17.96 25.21 6.04
C PRO A 225 -18.38 24.47 7.32
N LYS A 226 -19.22 23.44 7.17
CA LYS A 226 -19.37 22.46 8.26
C LYS A 226 -18.12 21.59 8.32
N ILE A 227 -17.69 21.22 9.54
CA ILE A 227 -16.47 20.40 9.71
C ILE A 227 -16.57 19.05 8.98
N VAL A 228 -17.78 18.47 8.90
CA VAL A 228 -18.04 17.22 8.16
C VAL A 228 -17.73 17.32 6.67
N GLU A 229 -17.91 18.49 6.06
CA GLU A 229 -17.61 18.72 4.64
C GLU A 229 -16.09 18.70 4.41
N VAL A 230 -15.32 19.22 5.37
CA VAL A 230 -13.85 19.16 5.35
C VAL A 230 -13.39 17.71 5.42
N PHE A 231 -13.88 16.92 6.38
CA PHE A 231 -13.50 15.51 6.49
C PHE A 231 -13.92 14.68 5.29
N LYS A 232 -15.11 14.94 4.72
CA LYS A 232 -15.57 14.29 3.51
C LYS A 232 -14.61 14.57 2.34
N ALA A 233 -14.29 15.84 2.08
CA ALA A 233 -13.36 16.20 1.01
C ALA A 233 -11.93 15.67 1.26
N LEU A 234 -11.47 15.69 2.51
CA LEU A 234 -10.12 15.29 2.89
C LEU A 234 -9.91 13.77 2.80
N CYS A 235 -10.87 12.97 3.26
CA CYS A 235 -10.68 11.54 3.49
C CYS A 235 -11.50 10.63 2.57
N TYR A 236 -12.66 11.09 2.06
CA TYR A 236 -13.64 10.23 1.37
C TYR A 236 -13.87 10.64 -0.10
N GLY A 237 -13.66 11.90 -0.46
CA GLY A 237 -13.96 12.39 -1.80
C GLY A 237 -15.47 12.27 -2.11
N LYS A 238 -15.82 11.49 -3.14
CA LYS A 238 -17.20 11.24 -3.54
C LYS A 238 -17.92 10.23 -2.64
N SER A 239 -17.20 9.52 -1.78
CA SER A 239 -17.76 8.44 -1.00
C SER A 239 -18.49 8.88 0.25
N ASN A 240 -19.28 7.97 0.80
CA ASN A 240 -20.11 8.26 1.96
C ASN A 240 -19.24 8.38 3.19
N LEU A 241 -19.43 9.48 3.93
CA LEU A 241 -18.76 9.73 5.19
C LEU A 241 -19.19 8.65 6.20
N GLN A 242 -18.22 7.97 6.79
CA GLN A 242 -18.44 7.02 7.88
C GLN A 242 -18.37 7.75 9.24
N PRO A 243 -19.06 7.27 10.28
CA PRO A 243 -18.94 7.84 11.64
C PRO A 243 -17.51 7.79 12.17
N LEU A 244 -17.20 8.61 13.17
CA LEU A 244 -15.96 8.51 13.92
C LEU A 244 -16.00 7.32 14.87
N ILE A 245 -14.85 6.74 15.18
CA ILE A 245 -14.70 5.74 16.24
C ILE A 245 -14.15 6.40 17.50
N ASP A 246 -14.79 6.19 18.64
CA ASP A 246 -14.25 6.61 19.94
C ASP A 246 -13.23 5.59 20.46
N GLY A 247 -11.94 5.92 20.38
CA GLY A 247 -10.86 5.05 20.85
C GLY A 247 -10.90 4.78 22.36
N SER A 248 -11.57 5.65 23.13
CA SER A 248 -11.66 5.52 24.59
C SER A 248 -12.87 4.74 25.09
N ASN A 249 -13.84 4.42 24.22
CA ASN A 249 -15.11 3.82 24.61
C ASN A 249 -15.46 2.61 23.75
N GLN A 250 -14.69 1.54 23.89
CA GLN A 250 -14.92 0.24 23.20
C GLN A 250 -15.09 0.37 21.67
N PHE A 251 -14.51 1.38 21.05
CA PHE A 251 -14.60 1.65 19.62
C PHE A 251 -16.03 1.88 19.11
N ASN A 252 -16.89 2.47 19.93
CA ASN A 252 -18.24 2.87 19.53
C ASN A 252 -18.21 3.90 18.40
N GLU A 253 -19.17 3.80 17.48
CA GLU A 253 -19.37 4.77 16.41
C GLU A 253 -20.08 6.03 16.91
N VAL A 254 -19.59 7.18 16.49
CA VAL A 254 -20.07 8.49 16.93
C VAL A 254 -20.16 9.45 15.75
N ASP A 255 -21.24 10.21 15.70
CA ASP A 255 -21.46 11.21 14.66
C ASP A 255 -20.55 12.44 14.85
N PHE A 256 -20.06 12.99 13.74
CA PHE A 256 -19.17 14.15 13.73
C PHE A 256 -19.81 15.39 14.36
N ASP A 257 -21.08 15.69 14.06
CA ASP A 257 -21.76 16.88 14.58
C ASP A 257 -22.03 16.76 16.08
N VAL A 258 -22.20 15.55 16.59
CA VAL A 258 -22.33 15.30 18.03
C VAL A 258 -21.02 15.61 18.77
N VAL A 259 -19.88 15.22 18.19
CA VAL A 259 -18.59 15.28 18.89
C VAL A 259 -17.83 16.61 18.67
N LEU A 260 -17.91 17.19 17.47
CA LEU A 260 -17.01 18.28 17.04
C LEU A 260 -17.69 19.66 16.96
N LYS A 261 -19.02 19.73 17.08
CA LYS A 261 -19.75 21.00 16.92
C LYS A 261 -19.35 22.02 17.99
N HIS A 262 -18.99 23.22 17.52
CA HIS A 262 -18.49 24.33 18.35
C HIS A 262 -17.23 23.99 19.17
N LYS A 263 -16.45 23.00 18.75
CA LYS A 263 -15.19 22.60 19.40
C LYS A 263 -13.99 22.98 18.53
N TYR A 264 -12.84 23.16 19.18
CA TYR A 264 -11.57 23.07 18.47
C TYR A 264 -11.32 21.61 18.07
N VAL A 265 -10.76 21.40 16.88
CA VAL A 265 -10.36 20.09 16.39
C VAL A 265 -8.84 20.09 16.23
N LEU A 266 -8.17 19.25 17.01
CA LEU A 266 -6.76 18.91 16.83
C LEU A 266 -6.71 17.72 15.88
N LEU A 267 -6.54 17.99 14.59
CA LEU A 267 -6.48 16.96 13.56
C LEU A 267 -5.08 16.37 13.50
N LEU A 268 -4.90 15.18 14.04
CA LEU A 268 -3.67 14.40 13.96
C LEU A 268 -3.64 13.66 12.62
N ILE A 269 -2.58 13.84 11.83
CA ILE A 269 -2.36 13.12 10.58
C ILE A 269 -1.03 12.39 10.70
N SER A 270 -1.08 11.05 10.77
CA SER A 270 0.11 10.21 10.94
C SER A 270 -0.15 8.75 10.61
N GLY A 271 0.94 7.98 10.45
CA GLY A 271 0.92 6.53 10.55
C GLY A 271 0.70 6.05 11.99
N PRO A 272 0.54 4.72 12.20
CA PRO A 272 0.29 4.15 13.53
C PRO A 272 1.55 4.14 14.43
N ASP A 273 2.73 4.33 13.84
CA ASP A 273 4.03 4.29 14.51
C ASP A 273 4.28 5.57 15.33
N MET A 274 3.53 5.73 16.42
CA MET A 274 3.74 6.79 17.40
C MET A 274 4.73 6.33 18.47
N SER A 275 5.67 7.21 18.82
CA SER A 275 6.57 6.96 19.96
C SER A 275 5.84 7.12 21.29
N ASP A 276 6.37 6.56 22.37
CA ASP A 276 5.82 6.77 23.72
C ASP A 276 5.85 8.25 24.13
N ASN A 277 6.75 9.05 23.54
CA ASN A 277 6.75 10.49 23.73
C ASN A 277 5.55 11.15 23.05
N ASP A 278 5.24 10.76 21.81
CA ASP A 278 4.08 11.28 21.07
C ASP A 278 2.78 10.94 21.80
N VAL A 279 2.63 9.70 22.28
CA VAL A 279 1.48 9.25 23.08
C VAL A 279 1.33 10.10 24.35
N ARG A 280 2.43 10.38 25.06
CA ARG A 280 2.41 11.26 26.25
C ARG A 280 1.98 12.69 25.90
N THR A 281 2.48 13.24 24.79
CA THR A 281 2.10 14.56 24.29
C THR A 281 0.60 14.61 23.98
N LEU A 282 0.06 13.63 23.27
CA LEU A 282 -1.37 13.59 22.94
C LEU A 282 -2.27 13.48 24.19
N LYS A 283 -1.87 12.66 25.17
CA LYS A 283 -2.55 12.57 26.48
C LYS A 283 -2.55 13.92 27.22
N GLN A 284 -1.42 14.64 27.19
CA GLN A 284 -1.31 15.97 27.77
C GLN A 284 -2.23 16.97 27.06
N LEU A 285 -2.20 17.01 25.72
CA LEU A 285 -3.06 17.88 24.92
C LEU A 285 -4.54 17.66 25.20
N HIS A 286 -4.97 16.40 25.29
CA HIS A 286 -6.35 16.06 25.62
C HIS A 286 -6.78 16.65 26.97
N ARG A 287 -5.94 16.52 28.00
CA ARG A 287 -6.22 17.07 29.34
C ARG A 287 -6.28 18.60 29.32
N GLU A 288 -5.35 19.26 28.64
CA GLU A 288 -5.22 20.72 28.64
C GLU A 288 -6.29 21.42 27.78
N ILE A 289 -6.68 20.82 26.65
CA ILE A 289 -7.78 21.36 25.84
C ILE A 289 -9.13 21.12 26.52
N GLY A 290 -9.28 19.99 27.23
CA GLY A 290 -10.49 19.61 27.95
C GLY A 290 -11.73 19.69 27.06
N ASN A 291 -12.82 20.21 27.60
CA ASN A 291 -14.08 20.32 26.86
C ASN A 291 -14.07 21.37 25.74
N ARG A 292 -12.99 22.15 25.56
CA ARG A 292 -12.91 23.17 24.50
C ARG A 292 -12.65 22.57 23.12
N GLY A 293 -12.10 21.36 23.07
CA GLY A 293 -11.71 20.73 21.82
C GLY A 293 -11.55 19.22 21.91
N LYS A 294 -11.38 18.59 20.74
CA LYS A 294 -11.23 17.14 20.59
C LYS A 294 -10.03 16.84 19.68
N ILE A 295 -9.36 15.72 19.94
CA ILE A 295 -8.31 15.19 19.06
C ILE A 295 -8.97 14.19 18.11
N VAL A 296 -8.78 14.39 16.81
CA VAL A 296 -9.27 13.49 15.76
C VAL A 296 -8.08 12.98 14.98
N TRP A 297 -7.92 11.67 14.90
CA TRP A 297 -6.84 11.01 14.16
C TRP A 297 -7.34 10.60 12.78
N VAL A 298 -6.69 11.16 11.76
CA VAL A 298 -6.79 10.74 10.37
C VAL A 298 -5.63 9.79 10.08
N PRO A 299 -5.91 8.49 9.87
CA PRO A 299 -4.89 7.54 9.48
C PRO A 299 -4.27 7.93 8.13
N LEU A 300 -2.94 8.02 8.08
CA LEU A 300 -2.20 8.15 6.84
C LEU A 300 -0.98 7.24 6.89
N ILE A 301 -1.04 6.12 6.19
CA ILE A 301 0.01 5.10 6.23
C ILE A 301 1.19 5.56 5.38
N VAL A 302 2.31 5.84 6.03
CA VAL A 302 3.58 6.17 5.39
C VAL A 302 4.53 4.98 5.56
N GLY A 303 5.00 4.40 4.45
CA GLY A 303 6.02 3.34 4.50
C GLY A 303 5.48 1.92 4.33
N GLN A 304 6.14 0.94 4.97
CA GLN A 304 5.85 -0.48 4.76
C GLN A 304 4.49 -0.89 5.33
N THR A 305 3.81 -1.74 4.57
CA THR A 305 2.52 -2.35 4.90
C THR A 305 2.70 -3.58 5.78
N SER A 306 2.10 -3.56 6.97
CA SER A 306 1.76 -4.80 7.67
C SER A 306 0.36 -5.25 7.24
N ILE A 307 0.04 -6.53 7.42
CA ILE A 307 -1.28 -7.10 7.10
C ILE A 307 -2.38 -6.58 8.04
N ASP A 308 -2.02 -5.90 9.14
CA ASP A 308 -2.93 -5.60 10.26
C ASP A 308 -2.92 -4.10 10.67
N MET A 309 -2.88 -3.20 9.69
CA MET A 309 -2.76 -1.76 9.94
C MET A 309 -3.96 -1.20 10.73
N GLU A 310 -5.19 -1.66 10.45
CA GLU A 310 -6.38 -1.24 11.20
C GLU A 310 -6.27 -1.56 12.69
N SER A 311 -5.86 -2.79 13.03
CA SER A 311 -5.61 -3.22 14.41
C SER A 311 -4.52 -2.37 15.06
N MET A 312 -3.44 -2.03 14.34
CA MET A 312 -2.41 -1.13 14.87
C MET A 312 -2.97 0.25 15.24
N PHE A 313 -3.79 0.86 14.38
CA PHE A 313 -4.46 2.13 14.68
C PHE A 313 -5.45 2.00 15.86
N ARG A 314 -6.20 0.89 15.93
CA ARG A 314 -7.14 0.64 17.03
C ARG A 314 -6.41 0.44 18.37
N ASN A 315 -5.36 -0.37 18.39
CA ASN A 315 -4.56 -0.62 19.58
C ASN A 315 -3.93 0.68 20.10
N ARG A 316 -3.31 1.47 19.23
CA ARG A 316 -2.74 2.78 19.64
C ARG A 316 -3.80 3.79 20.05
N SER A 317 -4.95 3.83 19.38
CA SER A 317 -6.03 4.74 19.77
C SER A 317 -6.69 4.35 21.09
N SER A 318 -6.59 3.10 21.55
CA SER A 318 -7.03 2.70 22.90
C SER A 318 -6.17 3.33 24.01
N GLU A 319 -4.92 3.69 23.72
CA GLU A 319 -4.02 4.30 24.69
C GLU A 319 -4.31 5.79 24.90
N VAL A 320 -4.93 6.47 23.92
CA VAL A 320 -5.12 7.92 23.91
C VAL A 320 -6.61 8.23 23.71
N PRO A 321 -7.24 9.10 24.52
CA PRO A 321 -8.64 9.46 24.34
C PRO A 321 -8.86 10.40 23.14
N LEU A 322 -8.86 9.81 21.94
CA LEU A 322 -9.05 10.46 20.64
C LEU A 322 -10.13 9.77 19.82
N TYR A 323 -10.59 10.46 18.77
CA TYR A 323 -11.54 9.91 17.79
C TYR A 323 -10.81 9.51 16.52
N LEU A 324 -11.13 8.36 15.95
CA LEU A 324 -10.47 7.81 14.77
C LEU A 324 -11.38 7.92 13.55
N VAL A 325 -10.85 8.46 12.45
CA VAL A 325 -11.53 8.44 11.15
C VAL A 325 -11.45 7.02 10.58
N GLN A 326 -12.60 6.46 10.17
CA GLN A 326 -12.71 5.12 9.60
C GLN A 326 -12.25 5.09 8.14
N GLN A 327 -10.98 5.44 7.91
CA GLN A 327 -10.37 5.45 6.59
C GLN A 327 -8.88 5.10 6.70
N PHE A 328 -8.57 3.80 6.68
CA PHE A 328 -7.20 3.29 6.84
C PHE A 328 -6.47 3.18 5.49
N LEU A 329 -6.39 4.30 4.77
CA LEU A 329 -5.79 4.31 3.44
C LEU A 329 -4.28 4.62 3.48
N HIS A 330 -3.57 4.11 2.46
CA HIS A 330 -2.20 4.51 2.15
C HIS A 330 -2.09 5.97 1.78
N ILE A 331 -3.05 6.43 1.00
CA ILE A 331 -3.09 7.77 0.46
C ILE A 331 -4.54 8.23 0.61
N LEU A 332 -4.75 9.48 1.01
CA LEU A 332 -6.08 10.07 1.15
C LEU A 332 -6.44 10.83 -0.12
N PRO A 333 -7.73 10.96 -0.48
CA PRO A 333 -8.16 11.84 -1.56
C PRO A 333 -7.61 13.27 -1.42
N GLY A 334 -7.58 13.82 -0.20
CA GLY A 334 -7.04 15.15 0.07
C GLY A 334 -5.51 15.25 0.18
N ILE A 335 -4.74 14.22 -0.19
CA ILE A 335 -3.28 14.17 0.06
C ILE A 335 -2.53 15.36 -0.56
N LYS A 336 -2.95 15.81 -1.74
CA LYS A 336 -2.34 16.95 -2.42
C LYS A 336 -2.45 18.22 -1.58
N PHE A 337 -3.63 18.46 -1.00
CA PHE A 337 -3.88 19.59 -0.12
C PHE A 337 -3.04 19.49 1.17
N ILE A 338 -3.01 18.31 1.79
CA ILE A 338 -2.23 18.05 3.01
C ILE A 338 -0.73 18.33 2.78
N LYS A 339 -0.18 17.93 1.62
CA LYS A 339 1.22 18.15 1.29
C LYS A 339 1.53 19.61 0.95
N GLU A 340 0.69 20.26 0.16
CA GLU A 340 0.95 21.61 -0.36
C GLU A 340 0.61 22.69 0.68
N GLU A 341 -0.57 22.64 1.27
CA GLU A 341 -1.10 23.69 2.15
C GLU A 341 -0.76 23.46 3.63
N TRP A 342 -0.63 22.20 4.06
CA TRP A 342 -0.23 21.85 5.43
C TRP A 342 1.21 21.38 5.55
N HIS A 343 1.96 21.39 4.45
CA HIS A 343 3.40 21.08 4.40
C HIS A 343 3.75 19.70 5.00
N PHE A 344 2.88 18.72 4.85
CA PHE A 344 3.14 17.35 5.31
C PHE A 344 4.30 16.71 4.54
N ARG A 345 5.33 16.28 5.28
CA ARG A 345 6.54 15.64 4.74
C ARG A 345 6.77 14.25 5.32
N ASN A 346 5.72 13.42 5.36
CA ASN A 346 5.77 12.06 5.90
C ASN A 346 6.10 11.97 7.40
N GLU A 347 5.90 13.07 8.14
CA GLU A 347 6.05 13.16 9.58
C GLU A 347 4.70 13.49 10.21
N ALA A 348 4.43 12.97 11.40
CA ALA A 348 3.17 13.23 12.10
C ALA A 348 2.96 14.74 12.32
N ILE A 349 1.82 15.26 11.89
CA ILE A 349 1.44 16.67 12.08
C ILE A 349 0.12 16.79 12.85
N VAL A 350 -0.05 17.92 13.52
CA VAL A 350 -1.30 18.34 14.14
C VAL A 350 -1.75 19.64 13.50
N VAL A 351 -2.96 19.61 12.93
CA VAL A 351 -3.62 20.79 12.37
C VAL A 351 -4.71 21.24 13.32
N VAL A 352 -4.65 22.49 13.79
CA VAL A 352 -5.65 23.07 14.69
C VAL A 352 -6.72 23.77 13.88
N ILE A 353 -7.95 23.27 13.96
CA ILE A 353 -9.13 23.88 13.34
C ILE A 353 -10.02 24.46 14.45
N ASN A 354 -10.39 25.71 14.33
CA ASN A 354 -11.22 26.39 15.35
C ASN A 354 -12.72 26.06 15.21
N PRO A 355 -13.58 26.47 16.18
CA PRO A 355 -15.03 26.26 16.11
C PRO A 355 -15.75 26.88 14.89
N LYS A 356 -15.11 27.82 14.17
CA LYS A 356 -15.61 28.43 12.93
C LYS A 356 -15.05 27.77 11.67
N VAL A 357 -14.42 26.59 11.84
CA VAL A 357 -13.82 25.74 10.81
C VAL A 357 -12.76 26.48 10.00
N ARG A 358 -11.90 27.23 10.70
CA ARG A 358 -10.69 27.83 10.12
C ARG A 358 -9.44 27.16 10.70
N VAL A 359 -8.45 26.95 9.83
CA VAL A 359 -7.13 26.48 10.25
C VAL A 359 -6.40 27.61 10.97
N GLU A 360 -6.02 27.38 12.22
CA GLU A 360 -5.28 28.34 13.06
C GLU A 360 -3.78 28.06 13.06
N HIS A 361 -3.40 26.78 12.97
CA HIS A 361 -2.01 26.36 13.08
C HIS A 361 -1.81 24.97 12.45
N CYS A 362 -0.67 24.75 11.80
CA CYS A 362 -0.16 23.42 11.44
C CYS A 362 1.25 23.26 12.02
N ILE A 363 1.49 22.20 12.79
CA ILE A 363 2.77 21.97 13.48
C ILE A 363 3.10 20.49 13.50
N SER A 364 4.39 20.15 13.43
CA SER A 364 4.86 18.77 13.64
C SER A 364 4.59 18.31 15.06
N LEU A 365 4.12 17.08 15.23
CA LEU A 365 3.79 16.49 16.54
C LEU A 365 4.99 16.54 17.50
N GLN A 366 6.20 16.31 16.98
CA GLN A 366 7.45 16.33 17.76
C GLN A 366 7.81 17.71 18.32
N GLN A 367 7.27 18.78 17.74
CA GLN A 367 7.53 20.16 18.18
C GLN A 367 6.56 20.61 19.28
N ILE A 368 5.54 19.82 19.59
CA ILE A 368 4.51 20.16 20.57
C ILE A 368 4.99 19.80 21.97
N LYS A 369 4.97 20.79 22.88
CA LYS A 369 5.32 20.63 24.30
C LYS A 369 4.12 20.75 25.25
N GLY A 370 2.95 21.08 24.70
CA GLY A 370 1.72 21.36 25.42
C GLY A 370 0.80 22.25 24.58
N ILE A 371 -0.36 22.60 25.12
CA ILE A 371 -1.40 23.38 24.43
C ILE A 371 -0.92 24.79 24.07
N ASP A 372 0.01 25.34 24.85
CA ASP A 372 0.60 26.67 24.60
C ASP A 372 1.54 26.71 23.38
N SER A 373 1.89 25.54 22.81
CA SER A 373 2.54 25.46 21.49
C SER A 373 1.66 26.07 20.39
N PHE A 374 0.34 26.11 20.58
CA PHE A 374 -0.58 26.72 19.63
C PHE A 374 -0.90 28.16 20.06
N SER A 375 -0.61 29.11 19.17
CA SER A 375 -0.82 30.54 19.40
C SER A 375 -2.25 30.90 19.85
N CYS A 376 -3.26 30.18 19.35
CA CYS A 376 -4.67 30.40 19.67
C CYS A 376 -5.07 29.98 21.10
N PHE A 377 -4.27 29.18 21.80
CA PHE A 377 -4.53 28.78 23.19
C PHE A 377 -3.66 29.50 24.22
N ARG A 378 -2.62 30.23 23.78
CA ARG A 378 -1.80 31.04 24.69
C ARG A 378 -2.67 32.10 25.36
N LYS A 379 -2.66 32.12 26.69
CA LYS A 379 -3.28 33.21 27.46
C LYS A 379 -2.64 34.54 27.04
N LYS A 380 -3.44 35.55 26.71
CA LYS A 380 -2.90 36.88 26.46
C LYS A 380 -2.33 37.41 27.77
N HIS A 381 -1.28 38.25 27.70
CA HIS A 381 -0.64 38.81 28.89
C HIS A 381 -1.63 39.50 29.85
N ILE A 382 -2.67 40.15 29.30
CA ILE A 382 -3.75 40.77 30.06
C ILE A 382 -4.56 39.73 30.84
N ASP A 383 -4.89 38.59 30.25
CA ASP A 383 -5.69 37.55 30.92
C ASP A 383 -4.89 36.91 32.07
N VAL A 384 -3.57 36.73 31.89
CA VAL A 384 -2.67 36.25 32.95
C VAL A 384 -2.58 37.27 34.09
N LEU A 385 -2.48 38.55 33.75
CA LEU A 385 -2.44 39.64 34.72
C LEU A 385 -3.76 39.72 35.51
N VAL A 386 -4.90 39.61 34.84
CA VAL A 386 -6.23 39.63 35.45
C VAL A 386 -6.45 38.41 36.34
N ASP A 387 -6.12 37.19 35.89
CA ASP A 387 -6.16 35.98 36.73
C ASP A 387 -5.26 36.10 37.97
N GLY A 388 -4.09 36.72 37.80
CA GLY A 388 -3.16 37.00 38.89
C GLY A 388 -3.74 37.99 39.91
N ILE A 389 -4.27 39.11 39.43
CA ILE A 389 -4.92 40.13 40.26
C ILE A 389 -6.16 39.55 40.96
N CYS A 390 -7.00 38.78 40.28
CA CYS A 390 -8.19 38.16 40.87
C CYS A 390 -7.83 37.15 41.96
N ARG A 391 -6.78 36.33 41.78
CA ARG A 391 -6.29 35.42 42.82
C ARG A 391 -5.74 36.17 44.03
N CYS A 392 -4.90 37.19 43.80
CA CYS A 392 -4.37 38.03 44.88
C CYS A 392 -5.51 38.75 45.62
N ALA A 393 -6.49 39.30 44.90
CA ALA A 393 -7.65 39.97 45.47
C ALA A 393 -8.51 39.01 46.31
N CYS A 394 -8.77 37.79 45.83
CA CYS A 394 -9.47 36.77 46.62
C CYS A 394 -8.70 36.40 47.90
N GLN A 395 -7.39 36.21 47.82
CA GLN A 395 -6.56 35.91 49.00
C GLN A 395 -6.57 37.07 50.00
N CYS A 396 -6.45 38.32 49.54
CA CYS A 396 -6.52 39.51 50.41
C CYS A 396 -7.89 39.67 51.07
N LEU A 397 -8.98 39.47 50.32
CA LEU A 397 -10.35 39.57 50.84
C LEU A 397 -10.68 38.44 51.82
N CYS A 398 -10.19 37.22 51.59
CA CYS A 398 -10.36 36.10 52.52
C CYS A 398 -9.52 36.28 53.80
N ALA A 399 -8.27 36.76 53.70
CA ALA A 399 -7.42 37.06 54.85
C ALA A 399 -8.01 38.18 55.74
N HIS A 400 -8.77 39.10 55.15
CA HIS A 400 -9.45 40.15 55.91
C HIS A 400 -10.65 39.64 56.71
N ARG A 401 -11.29 38.55 56.28
CA ARG A 401 -12.45 37.95 56.95
C ARG A 401 -12.09 37.11 58.18
N GLU A 402 -10.87 36.60 58.24
CA GLU A 402 -10.36 35.88 59.42
C GLU A 402 -9.87 36.82 60.54
N ARG A 403 -9.58 38.10 60.24
CA ARG A 403 -9.15 39.10 61.23
C ARG A 403 -10.29 39.90 61.87
N THR A 404 -11.53 39.77 61.40
CA THR A 404 -12.69 40.54 61.90
C THR A 404 -13.65 39.72 62.78
N ASN A 405 -13.27 38.49 63.18
CA ASN A 405 -14.03 37.63 64.09
C ASN A 405 -13.34 37.43 65.46
N VAL A 406 -12.59 38.43 65.95
CA VAL A 406 -12.12 38.49 67.36
C VAL A 406 -12.69 39.73 68.03
#